data_AF-A0ABD5K8Y9-F1
#
_entry.id   AF-A0ABD5K8Y9-F1
#
_cell.length_a   1.000
_cell.length_b   1.000
_cell.length_c   1.000
_cell.angle_alpha   90.00
_cell.angle_beta   90.00
_cell.angle_gamma   90.00
#
_symmetry.space_group_name_H-M   'P 1'
#
loop_
_entity.id
_entity.type
_entity.pdbx_description
1 polymer ?
#
loop_
_entity_poly.entity_id
_entity_poly.type
_entity_poly.pdbx_seq_one_letter_code
_entity_poly.pdbx_strand_id
1 'polypeptide(L)' 'MHAEFALLDKDGVNVSLAAGNVEYIKQNGVDLVPDDQETLWFNVSKPAGHYVFEVKTKAGEEYVAVLDWEPDPMP' A
#
# COMPACT_ATOMS: atom_id res chain seq x y z
N MET A 1 12.63 3.98 10.13
CA MET A 1 11.79 5.09 9.65
C MET A 1 10.79 4.52 8.65
N HIS A 2 9.57 5.05 8.61
CA HIS A 2 8.52 4.60 7.70
C HIS A 2 7.96 5.82 6.98
N ALA A 3 7.50 5.61 5.75
CA ALA A 3 6.70 6.56 4.99
C ALA A 3 5.26 6.04 4.91
N GLU A 4 4.29 6.93 4.99
CA GLU A 4 2.87 6.58 4.94
C GLU A 4 2.28 6.95 3.59
N PHE A 5 1.62 6.00 2.94
CA PHE A 5 1.01 6.20 1.63
C PHE A 5 -0.50 5.93 1.69
N ALA A 6 -1.28 6.81 1.09
CA ALA A 6 -2.71 6.62 0.89
C ALA A 6 -2.97 5.98 -0.49
N LEU A 7 -3.88 5.00 -0.54
CA LEU A 7 -4.41 4.49 -1.79
C LEU A 7 -5.60 5.36 -2.20
N LEU A 8 -5.59 5.86 -3.43
CA LEU A 8 -6.71 6.61 -4.00
C LEU A 8 -7.37 5.79 -5.09
N ASP A 9 -8.70 5.79 -5.14
CA ASP A 9 -9.45 5.20 -6.24
C ASP A 9 -9.41 6.08 -7.50
N LYS A 10 -10.11 5.63 -8.55
CA LYS A 10 -10.21 6.34 -9.83
C LYS A 10 -10.84 7.74 -9.73
N ASP A 11 -11.62 8.01 -8.68
CA ASP A 11 -12.29 9.29 -8.44
C ASP A 11 -11.47 10.17 -7.46
N GLY A 12 -10.31 9.69 -7.02
CA GLY A 12 -9.43 10.38 -6.07
C GLY A 12 -9.86 10.24 -4.61
N VAL A 13 -10.78 9.32 -4.30
CA VAL A 13 -11.25 9.05 -2.93
C VAL A 13 -10.28 8.10 -2.24
N ASN A 14 -9.98 8.36 -0.97
CA ASN A 14 -9.14 7.48 -0.17
C ASN A 14 -9.81 6.12 0.04
N VAL A 15 -9.08 5.07 -0.30
CA VAL A 15 -9.44 3.68 0.00
C VAL A 15 -8.75 3.28 1.31
N SER A 16 -9.55 3.11 2.36
CA SER A 16 -9.04 2.69 3.67
C SER A 16 -8.37 1.31 3.58
N LEU A 17 -7.11 1.23 3.99
CA LEU A 17 -6.34 -0.02 4.04
C LEU A 17 -6.49 -0.79 5.36
N ALA A 18 -7.37 -0.34 6.25
CA ALA A 18 -7.56 -0.97 7.55
C ALA A 18 -8.10 -2.40 7.40
N ALA A 19 -7.71 -3.29 8.31
CA ALA A 19 -8.14 -4.69 8.38
C ALA A 19 -9.66 -4.85 8.46
N GLY A 20 -10.36 -3.81 8.93
CA GLY A 20 -11.81 -3.71 8.88
C GLY A 20 -12.38 -3.66 7.46
N ASN A 21 -11.68 -3.01 6.52
CA ASN A 21 -12.13 -2.73 5.15
C ASN A 21 -11.55 -3.68 4.09
N VAL A 22 -10.33 -4.19 4.28
CA VAL A 22 -9.64 -5.05 3.30
C VAL A 22 -9.82 -6.54 3.58
N GLU A 23 -9.94 -7.35 2.52
CA GLU A 23 -9.78 -8.81 2.58
C GLU A 23 -8.30 -9.17 2.63
N TYR A 24 -7.49 -8.56 1.75
CA TYR A 24 -6.05 -8.72 1.73
C TYR A 24 -5.34 -7.51 1.14
N ILE A 25 -4.06 -7.41 1.45
CA ILE A 25 -3.09 -6.53 0.80
C ILE A 25 -1.90 -7.42 0.44
N LYS A 26 -1.46 -7.40 -0.82
CA LYS A 26 -0.23 -8.08 -1.26
C LYS A 26 0.78 -7.06 -1.74
N GLN A 27 2.05 -7.29 -1.45
CA GLN A 27 3.18 -6.56 -2.00
C GLN A 27 4.02 -7.51 -2.87
N ASN A 28 4.11 -7.25 -4.17
CA ASN A 28 4.82 -8.11 -5.13
C ASN A 28 4.41 -9.59 -4.99
N GLY A 29 3.11 -9.86 -4.83
CA GLY A 29 2.55 -11.20 -4.64
C GLY A 29 2.67 -11.78 -3.23
N VAL A 30 3.31 -11.09 -2.28
CA VAL A 30 3.44 -11.53 -0.88
C VAL A 30 2.36 -10.88 -0.03
N ASP A 31 1.58 -11.68 0.69
CA ASP A 31 0.55 -11.17 1.62
C ASP A 31 1.17 -10.33 2.75
N LEU A 32 0.60 -9.13 2.95
CA LEU A 32 0.86 -8.26 4.08
C LEU A 32 -0.21 -8.48 5.16
N VAL A 33 0.15 -8.18 6.40
CA VAL A 33 -0.79 -8.19 7.52
C VAL A 33 -1.39 -6.78 7.61
N PRO A 34 -2.68 -6.59 7.27
CA PRO A 34 -3.33 -5.30 7.47
C PRO A 34 -3.50 -5.03 8.97
N ASP A 35 -3.38 -3.76 9.36
CA ASP A 35 -3.60 -3.27 10.72
C ASP A 35 -4.84 -2.37 10.77
N ASP A 36 -5.05 -1.64 11.86
CA ASP A 36 -6.21 -0.75 12.01
C ASP A 36 -6.01 0.64 11.36
N GLN A 37 -4.96 0.84 10.56
CA GLN A 37 -4.66 2.12 9.90
C GLN A 37 -5.23 2.18 8.49
N GLU A 38 -5.60 3.38 8.05
CA GLU A 38 -6.13 3.62 6.70
C GLU A 38 -5.02 3.73 5.64
N THR A 39 -3.76 3.92 6.07
CA THR A 39 -2.59 4.17 5.23
C THR A 39 -1.62 2.98 5.23
N LEU A 40 -0.81 2.87 4.19
CA LEU A 40 0.25 1.87 4.07
C LEU A 40 1.54 2.41 4.70
N TRP A 41 2.08 1.67 5.67
CA TRP A 41 3.41 1.95 6.24
C TRP A 41 4.51 1.26 5.43
N PHE A 42 5.22 2.03 4.62
CA PHE A 42 6.34 1.54 3.82
C PHE A 42 7.67 1.78 4.51
N ASN A 43 8.50 0.73 4.62
CA ASN A 43 9.83 0.85 5.21
C ASN A 43 10.80 1.51 4.23
N VAL A 44 11.27 2.72 4.57
CA VAL A 44 12.16 3.52 3.73
C VAL A 44 13.56 2.90 3.51
N SER A 45 13.92 1.87 4.29
CA SER A 45 15.18 1.13 4.13
C SER A 45 15.12 0.11 2.99
N LYS A 46 13.96 -0.04 2.34
CA LYS A 46 13.79 -0.88 1.15
C LYS A 46 14.64 -0.33 0.00
N PRO A 47 15.25 -1.20 -0.84
CA PRO A 47 15.99 -0.75 -2.01
C PRO A 47 15.09 -0.03 -3.00
N ALA A 48 15.68 0.84 -3.82
CA ALA A 48 15.00 1.50 -4.91
C ALA A 48 14.32 0.49 -5.84
N GLY A 49 13.15 0.84 -6.36
CA GLY A 49 12.45 0.05 -7.36
C GLY A 49 10.92 0.10 -7.24
N HIS A 50 10.28 -0.68 -8.09
CA HIS A 50 8.83 -0.75 -8.16
C HIS A 50 8.26 -1.81 -7.21
N TYR A 51 7.33 -1.37 -6.37
CA TYR A 51 6.57 -2.24 -5.48
C TYR A 51 5.11 -2.21 -5.91
N VAL A 52 4.63 -3.35 -6.40
CA VAL A 52 3.24 -3.56 -6.79
C VAL A 52 2.43 -3.92 -5.55
N PHE A 53 1.38 -3.17 -5.30
CA PHE A 53 0.42 -3.43 -4.25
C PHE A 53 -0.91 -3.84 -4.85
N GLU A 54 -1.38 -5.03 -4.48
CA GLU A 54 -2.69 -5.56 -4.84
C GLU A 54 -3.56 -5.55 -3.59
N VAL A 55 -4.67 -4.82 -3.64
CA VAL A 55 -5.59 -4.66 -2.53
C VAL A 55 -6.96 -5.15 -2.96
N LYS A 56 -7.56 -6.01 -2.16
CA LYS A 56 -8.96 -6.40 -2.32
C LYS A 56 -9.75 -5.99 -1.11
N THR A 57 -10.84 -5.25 -1.32
CA THR A 57 -11.73 -4.81 -0.25
C THR A 57 -12.80 -5.85 0.03
N LYS A 58 -13.38 -5.81 1.23
CA LYS A 58 -14.54 -6.66 1.59
C LYS A 58 -15.81 -6.29 0.82
N ALA A 59 -15.83 -5.11 0.18
CA ALA A 59 -16.89 -4.73 -0.75
C ALA A 59 -16.74 -5.45 -2.12
N GLY A 60 -15.64 -6.17 -2.34
CA GLY A 60 -15.35 -6.88 -3.58
C GLY A 60 -14.63 -6.04 -4.63
N GLU A 61 -14.13 -4.85 -4.26
CA GLU A 61 -13.34 -4.00 -5.15
C GLU A 61 -11.87 -4.39 -5.11
N GLU A 62 -11.22 -4.41 -6.26
CA GLU A 62 -9.81 -4.74 -6.41
C GLU A 62 -9.04 -3.56 -6.97
N TYR A 63 -7.92 -3.23 -6.33
CA TYR A 63 -7.03 -2.14 -6.70
C TYR A 63 -5.63 -2.67 -6.91
N VAL A 64 -4.97 -2.15 -7.94
CA VAL A 64 -3.55 -2.40 -8.20
C VAL A 64 -2.85 -1.04 -8.27
N ALA A 65 -1.88 -0.83 -7.39
CA ALA A 65 -1.07 0.37 -7.34
C ALA A 65 0.41 0.02 -7.47
N VAL A 66 1.18 0.90 -8.10
CA VAL A 66 2.64 0.76 -8.20
C VAL A 66 3.27 1.91 -7.44
N LEU A 67 4.01 1.58 -6.39
CA LEU A 67 4.87 2.53 -5.70
C LEU A 67 6.25 2.47 -6.35
N ASP A 68 6.62 3.55 -7.04
CA ASP A 68 7.98 3.76 -7.50
C ASP A 68 8.80 4.37 -6.36
N TRP A 69 9.55 3.52 -5.66
CA TRP A 69 10.31 3.93 -4.48
C TRP A 69 11.74 4.31 -4.89
N GLU A 70 12.10 5.55 -4.60
CA GLU A 70 13.48 6.04 -4.67
C GLU A 70 13.90 6.43 -3.25
N PRO A 71 14.72 5.61 -2.56
CA PRO A 71 15.28 6.01 -1.28
C PRO A 71 16.16 7.23 -1.54
N ASP A 72 15.94 8.29 -0.76
CA ASP A 72 16.73 9.51 -0.83
C ASP A 72 18.22 9.12 -0.82
N PRO A 73 19.01 9.48 -1.84
CA PRO A 73 20.45 9.23 -1.81
C PRO A 73 20.97 9.94 -0.57
N MET A 74 21.33 9.16 0.46
CA MET A 74 21.79 9.70 1.74
C MET A 74 22.75 10.88 1.50
N PRO A 75 22.56 12.02 2.19
CA PRO A 75 23.43 13.19 2.05
C PRO A 75 24.88 12.91 2.46
#